data_AF-A0A0F9H1H8-F1
#
_entry.id   AF-A0A0F9H1H8-F1
#
_cell.length_a   1.000
_cell.length_b   1.000
_cell.length_c   1.000
_cell.angle_alpha   90.00
_cell.angle_beta   90.00
_cell.angle_gamma   90.00
#
_symmetry.space_group_name_H-M   'P 1'
#
loop_
_entity.id
_entity.type
_entity.pdbx_description
1 polymer ?
#
loop_
_entity_poly.entity_id
_entity_poly.type
_entity_poly.pdbx_seq_one_letter_code
_entity_poly.pdbx_strand_id
1 'polypeptide(L)'
;VTGRARGNNPYDQEHIDLVAAIRKNESYNEGWYGATSSFTAVLGRMATYSGQVLKWDDAVAKGPSVMPENYAFDADPPTQPDADGNYPVAVPGVFKAY
;
A
#
# COMPACT_ATOMS: atom_id res chain seq x y z
N VAL A 1 -32.75 5.71 24.60
CA VAL A 1 -32.64 6.74 23.53
C VAL A 1 -32.15 6.05 22.28
N THR A 2 -33.06 5.52 21.47
CA THR A 2 -32.76 4.87 20.19
C THR A 2 -32.89 5.91 19.09
N GLY A 3 -31.80 6.62 18.83
CA GLY A 3 -31.66 7.50 17.68
C GLY A 3 -30.64 6.88 16.73
N ARG A 4 -31.09 6.37 15.58
CA ARG A 4 -30.19 6.30 14.40
C ARG A 4 -29.90 7.75 14.02
N ALA A 5 -28.80 8.27 14.52
CA ALA A 5 -28.34 9.61 14.18
C ALA A 5 -27.89 9.64 12.72
N ARG A 6 -28.00 10.82 12.10
CA ARG A 6 -27.42 11.16 10.79
C ARG A 6 -26.01 10.56 10.68
N GLY A 7 -25.72 9.92 9.55
CA GLY A 7 -24.53 9.09 9.27
C GLY A 7 -23.41 9.19 10.29
N ASN A 8 -23.19 8.11 11.04
CA ASN A 8 -22.11 8.01 12.02
C ASN A 8 -20.79 8.48 11.40
N ASN A 9 -20.08 9.34 12.12
CA ASN A 9 -18.72 9.72 11.78
C ASN A 9 -17.87 8.44 11.64
N PRO A 10 -17.26 8.17 10.46
CA PRO A 10 -16.53 6.93 10.23
C PRO A 10 -15.36 6.74 11.20
N TYR A 11 -14.71 7.83 11.63
CA TYR A 11 -13.62 7.76 12.61
C TYR A 11 -14.11 7.32 14.00
N ASP A 12 -15.28 7.81 14.42
CA ASP A 12 -15.86 7.41 15.70
C ASP A 12 -16.33 5.94 15.65
N GLN A 13 -16.85 5.51 14.48
CA GLN A 13 -17.30 4.14 14.28
C GLN A 13 -16.15 3.12 14.34
N GLU A 14 -15.01 3.40 13.69
CA GLU A 14 -13.82 2.55 13.73
C GLU A 14 -13.33 2.34 15.17
N HIS A 15 -13.24 3.41 15.96
CA HIS A 15 -12.87 3.31 17.37
C HIS A 15 -13.91 2.54 18.22
N ILE A 16 -15.21 2.72 17.97
CA ILE A 16 -16.26 1.96 18.66
C ILE A 16 -16.09 0.46 18.39
N ASP A 17 -15.89 0.08 17.13
CA ASP A 17 -15.78 -1.32 16.73
C ASP A 17 -14.51 -1.96 17.29
N LEU A 18 -13.37 -1.25 17.25
CA LEU A 18 -12.11 -1.69 17.85
C LEU A 18 -12.25 -1.93 19.36
N VAL A 19 -12.80 -0.96 20.10
CA VAL A 19 -12.96 -1.08 21.56
C VAL A 19 -13.94 -2.18 21.91
N ALA A 20 -15.05 -2.32 21.16
CA ALA A 20 -16.02 -3.38 21.37
C ALA A 20 -15.38 -4.77 21.19
N ALA A 21 -14.58 -4.96 20.13
CA ALA A 21 -13.89 -6.21 19.88
C ALA A 21 -12.91 -6.57 21.01
N ILE A 22 -12.11 -5.60 21.48
CA ILE A 22 -11.19 -5.79 22.62
C ILE A 22 -11.97 -6.20 23.88
N ARG A 23 -13.06 -5.49 24.18
CA ARG A 23 -13.85 -5.75 25.40
C ARG A 23 -14.57 -7.09 25.39
N LYS A 24 -14.93 -7.59 24.21
CA LYS A 24 -15.58 -8.89 24.02
C LYS A 24 -14.60 -10.04 23.77
N ASN A 25 -13.30 -9.73 23.67
CA ASN A 25 -12.26 -10.69 23.27
C ASN A 25 -12.57 -11.33 21.90
N GLU A 26 -13.04 -10.53 20.95
CA GLU A 26 -13.36 -10.93 19.59
C GLU A 26 -12.22 -10.53 18.64
N SER A 27 -11.93 -11.36 17.65
CA SER A 27 -10.96 -11.02 16.60
C SER A 27 -11.58 -10.04 15.61
N TYR A 28 -11.05 -8.83 15.54
CA TYR A 28 -11.41 -7.81 14.56
C TYR A 28 -10.16 -7.29 13.86
N ASN A 29 -10.17 -7.29 12.52
CA ASN A 29 -9.11 -6.66 11.72
C ASN A 29 -9.68 -6.22 10.36
N GLU A 30 -9.11 -5.13 9.85
CA GLU A 30 -9.41 -4.61 8.50
C GLU A 30 -8.18 -4.73 7.59
N GLY A 31 -7.26 -5.65 7.91
CA GLY A 31 -5.96 -5.77 7.24
C GLY A 31 -6.09 -6.01 5.74
N TRP A 32 -7.06 -6.81 5.32
CA TRP A 32 -7.35 -7.03 3.90
C TRP A 32 -7.79 -5.75 3.18
N TYR A 33 -8.68 -4.97 3.78
CA TYR A 33 -9.14 -3.71 3.20
C TYR A 33 -8.00 -2.69 3.11
N GLY A 34 -7.20 -2.58 4.18
CA GLY A 34 -6.02 -1.70 4.22
C GLY A 34 -4.97 -2.09 3.18
N ALA A 35 -4.65 -3.39 3.07
CA ALA A 35 -3.69 -3.90 2.09
C ALA A 35 -4.17 -3.67 0.65
N THR A 36 -5.44 -3.94 0.37
CA THR A 36 -6.03 -3.75 -0.96
C THR A 36 -6.10 -2.27 -1.34
N SER A 37 -6.50 -1.39 -0.42
CA SER A 37 -6.51 0.05 -0.66
C SER A 37 -5.10 0.59 -0.97
N SER A 38 -4.12 0.17 -0.17
CA SER A 38 -2.71 0.56 -0.35
C SER A 38 -2.15 0.04 -1.69
N PHE A 39 -2.41 -1.23 -2.03
CA PHE A 39 -1.95 -1.81 -3.28
C PHE A 39 -2.61 -1.15 -4.50
N THR A 40 -3.84 -0.65 -4.38
CA THR A 40 -4.50 0.12 -5.46
C THR A 40 -3.68 1.38 -5.82
N ALA A 41 -3.12 2.08 -4.82
CA ALA A 41 -2.24 3.22 -5.07
C ALA A 41 -0.94 2.81 -5.77
N VAL A 42 -0.34 1.68 -5.36
CA VAL A 42 0.85 1.11 -6.00
C VAL A 42 0.56 0.72 -7.45
N LEU A 43 -0.56 0.06 -7.72
CA LEU A 43 -0.99 -0.31 -9.07
C LEU A 43 -1.19 0.93 -9.96
N GLY A 44 -1.77 2.01 -9.42
CA GLY A 44 -1.91 3.29 -10.13
C GLY A 44 -0.56 3.93 -10.50
N ARG A 45 0.42 3.90 -9.59
CA ARG A 45 1.81 4.32 -9.86
C ARG A 45 2.41 3.46 -10.98
N MET A 46 2.32 2.14 -10.86
CA MET A 46 2.87 1.21 -11.84
C MET A 46 2.27 1.46 -13.23
N ALA A 47 0.95 1.64 -13.33
CA ALA A 47 0.26 1.90 -14.58
C ALA A 47 0.67 3.24 -15.21
N THR A 48 0.83 4.29 -14.38
CA THR A 48 1.26 5.61 -14.85
C THR A 48 2.69 5.57 -15.39
N TYR A 49 3.58 4.87 -14.69
CA TYR A 49 4.99 4.81 -15.08
C TYR A 49 5.25 3.86 -16.25
N SER A 50 4.47 2.79 -16.39
CA SER A 50 4.60 1.87 -17.52
C SER A 50 3.81 2.33 -18.76
N GLY A 51 2.75 3.12 -18.58
CA GLY A 51 1.81 3.45 -19.65
C GLY A 51 1.00 2.25 -20.14
N GLN A 52 0.91 1.17 -19.34
CA GLN A 52 0.27 -0.09 -19.71
C GLN A 52 -0.99 -0.35 -18.89
N VAL A 53 -1.89 -1.16 -19.47
CA VAL A 53 -3.01 -1.74 -18.73
C VAL A 53 -2.49 -2.87 -17.86
N LEU A 54 -2.60 -2.72 -16.54
CA LEU A 54 -2.13 -3.71 -15.57
C LEU A 54 -3.29 -4.52 -15.01
N LYS A 55 -3.04 -5.81 -14.77
CA LYS A 55 -3.97 -6.70 -14.05
C LYS A 55 -3.53 -6.84 -12.61
N TRP A 56 -4.51 -6.82 -11.70
CA TRP A 56 -4.27 -6.93 -10.26
C TRP A 56 -3.45 -8.18 -9.93
N ASP A 57 -3.92 -9.35 -10.36
CA ASP A 57 -3.30 -10.63 -10.02
C ASP A 57 -1.87 -10.76 -10.56
N ASP A 58 -1.62 -10.25 -11.77
CA ASP A 58 -0.27 -10.23 -12.35
C ASP A 58 0.66 -9.31 -11.56
N ALA A 59 0.18 -8.13 -11.17
CA ALA A 59 0.98 -7.18 -10.39
C ALA A 59 1.31 -7.72 -8.98
N VAL A 60 0.39 -8.44 -8.34
CA VAL A 60 0.65 -9.08 -7.04
C VAL A 60 1.63 -10.24 -7.18
N ALA A 61 1.49 -11.07 -8.22
CA ALA A 61 2.29 -12.27 -8.39
C ALA A 61 3.69 -12.03 -8.97
N LYS A 62 3.84 -11.01 -9.83
CA LYS A 62 5.05 -10.79 -10.64
C LYS A 62 5.65 -9.39 -10.46
N GLY A 63 5.00 -8.52 -9.69
CA GLY A 63 5.49 -7.16 -9.47
C GLY A 63 6.88 -7.14 -8.82
N PRO A 64 7.70 -6.11 -9.10
CA PRO A 64 9.02 -5.98 -8.52
C PRO A 64 8.94 -5.70 -7.02
N SER A 65 9.82 -6.34 -6.25
CA SER A 65 10.05 -5.98 -4.85
C SER A 65 10.92 -4.72 -4.76
N VAL A 66 10.52 -3.78 -3.91
CA VAL A 66 11.31 -2.61 -3.54
C VAL A 66 11.81 -2.69 -2.09
N MET A 67 11.62 -3.84 -1.45
CA MET A 67 12.13 -4.07 -0.10
C MET A 67 13.65 -4.20 -0.12
N PRO A 68 14.35 -3.74 0.93
CA PRO A 68 15.75 -4.08 1.13
C PRO A 68 15.94 -5.60 1.16
N GLU A 69 17.03 -6.08 0.55
CA GLU A 69 17.39 -7.50 0.61
C GLU A 69 17.87 -7.88 2.02
N ASN A 70 18.53 -6.96 2.70
CA ASN A 70 19.05 -7.12 4.05
C ASN A 70 18.61 -5.95 4.94
N TYR A 71 18.23 -6.25 6.19
CA TYR A 71 17.85 -5.25 7.18
C TYR A 71 19.03 -4.97 8.12
N ALA A 72 19.94 -4.09 7.70
CA ALA A 72 21.08 -3.65 8.49
C ALA A 72 21.32 -2.15 8.32
N PHE A 73 21.99 -1.51 9.28
CA PHE A 73 22.29 -0.07 9.21
C PHE A 73 23.27 0.29 8.10
N ASP A 74 24.08 -0.68 7.66
CA ASP A 74 25.04 -0.61 6.58
C ASP A 74 24.52 -1.26 5.28
N ALA A 75 23.23 -1.63 5.22
CA ALA A 75 22.65 -2.21 4.02
C ALA A 75 22.49 -1.16 2.92
N ASP A 76 22.89 -1.54 1.71
CA ASP A 76 22.72 -0.71 0.52
C ASP A 76 21.23 -0.59 0.14
N PRO A 77 20.73 0.61 -0.17
CA PRO A 77 19.39 0.76 -0.71
C PRO A 77 19.27 0.11 -2.12
N PRO A 78 18.06 -0.36 -2.51
CA PRO A 78 17.83 -0.97 -3.82
C PRO A 78 18.11 -0.04 -5.02
N THR A 79 18.06 1.27 -4.80
CA THR A 79 18.36 2.30 -5.80
C THR A 79 19.57 3.10 -5.35
N GLN A 80 20.62 3.09 -6.16
CA GLN A 80 21.87 3.82 -5.94
C GLN A 80 21.94 5.04 -6.86
N PRO A 81 22.67 6.10 -6.45
CA PRO A 81 22.95 7.21 -7.34
C PRO A 81 23.93 6.80 -8.45
N ASP A 82 23.92 7.56 -9.55
CA ASP A 82 24.94 7.47 -10.58
C ASP A 82 26.26 8.16 -10.17
N ALA A 83 27.24 8.19 -11.09
CA ALA A 83 28.56 8.77 -10.84
C ALA A 83 28.52 10.29 -10.53
N ASP A 84 27.47 10.98 -10.99
CA ASP A 84 27.26 12.41 -10.76
C ASP A 84 26.37 12.66 -9.52
N GLY A 85 25.96 11.60 -8.82
CA GLY A 85 25.12 11.67 -7.62
C GLY A 85 23.62 11.74 -7.88
N ASN A 86 23.18 11.54 -9.13
CA ASN A 86 21.76 11.62 -9.49
C ASN A 86 21.07 10.27 -9.30
N TYR A 87 19.80 10.30 -8.89
CA TYR A 87 18.97 9.10 -8.78
C TYR A 87 18.07 8.93 -10.02
N PRO A 88 17.76 7.68 -10.41
CA PRO A 88 16.86 7.43 -11.51
C PRO A 88 15.47 7.99 -11.22
N VAL A 89 14.99 8.87 -12.10
CA VAL A 89 13.64 9.44 -12.05
C VAL A 89 12.66 8.59 -12.83
N ALA A 90 11.42 8.50 -12.35
CA ALA A 90 10.38 7.77 -13.05
C ALA A 90 9.98 8.51 -14.34
N VAL A 91 10.13 7.84 -15.48
CA VAL A 91 9.71 8.34 -16.80
C VAL A 91 8.50 7.53 -17.27
N PRO A 92 7.35 8.17 -17.57
CA PRO A 92 6.19 7.48 -18.11
C PRO A 92 6.51 6.71 -19.39
N GLY A 93 6.07 5.46 -19.49
CA GLY A 93 6.29 4.57 -20.63
C GLY A 93 7.59 3.77 -20.59
N VAL A 94 8.48 4.02 -19.63
CA VAL A 94 9.79 3.35 -19.52
C VAL A 94 9.79 2.27 -18.42
N PHE A 95 9.00 2.46 -17.37
CA PHE A 95 8.96 1.52 -16.24
C PHE A 95 8.34 0.17 -16.66
N LYS A 96 8.97 -0.92 -16.24
CA LYS A 96 8.43 -2.27 -16.42
C LYS A 96 7.62 -2.66 -15.19
N ALA A 97 6.33 -2.92 -15.38
CA ALA A 97 5.42 -3.24 -14.29
C ALA A 97 5.63 -4.65 -13.72
N TYR A 98 5.96 -5.61 -14.57
CA TYR A 98 6.32 -6.98 -14.27
C TYR A 98 6.97 -7.62 -15.50
#